data_AF-A0A401HNT5-F1
#
_entry.id   AF-A0A401HNT5-F1
#
_cell.length_a   1.000
_cell.length_b   1.000
_cell.length_c   1.000
_cell.angle_alpha   90.00
_cell.angle_beta   90.00
_cell.angle_gamma   90.00
#
_symmetry.space_group_name_H-M   'P 1'
#
loop_
_entity.id
_entity.type
_entity.pdbx_description
1 polymer ?
#
loop_
_entity_poly.entity_id
_entity_poly.type
_entity_poly.pdbx_seq_one_letter_code
_entity_poly.pdbx_strand_id
1 'polypeptide(L)' 'MERDSSILDIEEIDILAIGLLLTAPMMSEYEMKCIICKLKKIARKKKMMNYKSINEILDDWANKAYQLTMKY' A
#
# COMPACT_ATOMS: atom_id res chain seq x y z
N MET A 1 -6.89 -26.53 -11.34
CA MET A 1 -6.12 -25.27 -11.24
C MET A 1 -6.13 -24.85 -9.79
N GLU A 2 -5.14 -25.32 -9.04
CA GLU A 2 -4.91 -24.82 -7.69
C GLU A 2 -4.40 -23.39 -7.84
N ARG A 3 -5.25 -22.41 -7.50
CA ARG A 3 -4.81 -21.03 -7.34
C ARG A 3 -3.89 -21.05 -6.14
N ASP A 4 -2.58 -21.06 -6.42
CA ASP A 4 -1.53 -20.92 -5.42
C ASP A 4 -1.85 -19.66 -4.59
N SER A 5 -2.29 -19.89 -3.35
CA SER A 5 -2.91 -18.91 -2.46
C SER A 5 -1.90 -17.90 -1.87
N SER A 6 -0.76 -17.69 -2.51
CA SER A 6 0.39 -16.99 -1.92
C SER A 6 0.82 -15.71 -2.66
N ILE A 7 0.21 -15.39 -3.79
CA ILE A 7 0.49 -14.18 -4.56
C ILE A 7 -0.80 -13.37 -4.59
N LEU A 8 -0.98 -12.44 -3.62
CA LEU A 8 -1.83 -11.27 -3.90
C LEU A 8 -1.29 -10.67 -5.19
N ASP A 9 -2.14 -10.50 -6.19
CA ASP A 9 -1.71 -9.88 -7.44
C ASP A 9 -1.12 -8.51 -7.08
N ILE A 10 -0.07 -8.09 -7.78
CA ILE A 10 0.68 -6.86 -7.45
C ILE A 10 -0.26 -5.64 -7.40
N GLU A 11 -1.32 -5.71 -8.19
CA GLU A 11 -2.43 -4.77 -8.25
C GLU A 11 -3.29 -4.80 -6.97
N GLU A 12 -3.58 -5.96 -6.40
CA GLU A 12 -4.32 -6.09 -5.14
C GLU A 12 -3.52 -5.48 -3.97
N ILE A 13 -2.20 -5.64 -3.97
CA ILE A 13 -1.33 -5.00 -2.98
C ILE A 13 -1.41 -3.48 -3.10
N ASP A 14 -1.40 -2.95 -4.33
CA ASP A 14 -1.51 -1.51 -4.57
C ASP A 14 -2.88 -0.97 -4.16
N ILE A 15 -3.96 -1.67 -4.53
CA ILE A 15 -5.33 -1.29 -4.15
C ILE A 15 -5.48 -1.26 -2.63
N LEU A 16 -4.97 -2.29 -1.93
CA LEU A 16 -5.03 -2.36 -0.48
C LEU A 16 -4.20 -1.24 0.17
N ALA A 17 -3.00 -0.96 -0.31
CA ALA A 17 -2.15 0.10 0.21
C ALA A 17 -2.80 1.48 0.05
N ILE A 18 -3.33 1.77 -1.15
CA ILE A 18 -4.00 3.04 -1.45
C ILE A 18 -5.27 3.18 -0.60
N GLY A 19 -6.08 2.13 -0.46
CA GLY A 19 -7.28 2.16 0.38
C GLY A 19 -7.00 2.45 1.86
N LEU A 20 -5.90 1.89 2.40
CA LEU A 20 -5.45 2.22 3.76
C LEU A 20 -5.02 3.69 3.89
N LEU A 21 -4.38 4.26 2.87
CA LEU A 21 -3.96 5.66 2.87
C LEU A 21 -5.13 6.63 2.72
N LEU A 22 -6.16 6.27 1.95
CA LEU A 22 -7.37 7.09 1.80
C LEU A 22 -8.17 7.21 3.11
N THR A 23 -8.04 6.23 4.00
CA THR A 23 -8.70 6.22 5.31
C THR A 23 -7.85 6.85 6.41
N ALA A 24 -6.57 7.16 6.13
CA ALA A 24 -5.63 7.75 7.08
C ALA A 24 -6.09 9.06 7.75
N PRO A 25 -6.80 9.99 7.07
CA PRO A 25 -7.27 11.22 7.72
C PRO A 25 -8.25 11.00 8.88
N MET A 26 -8.92 9.83 8.93
CA MET A 26 -9.92 9.49 9.95
C MET A 26 -9.34 8.64 11.09
N MET A 27 -8.04 8.36 11.06
CA MET A 27 -7.39 7.44 12.00
C MET A 27 -6.77 8.18 13.18
N SER A 28 -6.79 7.53 14.33
CA SER A 28 -5.98 7.93 15.47
C SER A 28 -4.48 7.75 15.20
N GLU A 29 -3.63 8.40 16.00
CA GLU A 29 -2.18 8.26 15.90
C GLU A 29 -1.72 6.79 16.03
N TYR A 30 -2.39 6.01 16.90
CA TYR A 30 -2.09 4.59 17.09
C TYR A 30 -2.41 3.76 15.84
N GLU A 31 -3.58 3.98 15.23
CA GLU A 31 -3.98 3.30 13.99
C GLU A 31 -3.05 3.67 12.83
N MET A 32 -2.65 4.93 12.75
CA MET A 32 -1.72 5.40 11.74
C MET A 32 -0.34 4.73 11.88
N LYS A 33 0.18 4.59 13.10
CA LYS A 33 1.42 3.82 13.38
C LYS A 33 1.28 2.36 12.96
N CYS A 34 0.15 1.72 13.26
CA CYS A 34 -0.13 0.35 12.86
C CYS A 34 -0.13 0.19 11.33
N ILE A 35 -0.73 1.13 10.61
CA ILE A 35 -0.80 1.09 9.14
C ILE A 35 0.54 1.37 8.49
N ILE A 36 1.35 2.29 9.00
CA ILE A 36 2.73 2.49 8.51
C ILE A 36 3.52 1.18 8.61
N CYS A 37 3.40 0.46 9.73
CA CYS A 37 4.02 -0.85 9.89
C CYS A 37 3.50 -1.88 8.88
N LYS A 38 2.19 -1.88 8.59
CA LYS A 38 1.56 -2.77 7.60
C LYS A 38 2.03 -2.44 6.18
N LEU A 39 2.01 -1.16 5.80
CA LEU A 39 2.48 -0.65 4.51
C LEU A 39 3.93 -1.05 4.23
N LYS A 40 4.82 -0.89 5.22
CA LYS A 40 6.23 -1.33 5.09
C LYS A 40 6.35 -2.84 4.86
N LYS A 41 5.52 -3.66 5.51
CA LYS A 41 5.54 -5.13 5.33
C LYS A 41 5.09 -5.52 3.92
N ILE A 42 4.02 -4.92 3.41
CA ILE A 42 3.53 -5.22 2.06
C ILE A 42 4.43 -4.62 0.96
N ALA A 43 5.06 -3.46 1.19
CA ALA A 43 6.04 -2.88 0.27
C ALA A 43 7.28 -3.78 0.14
N ARG A 44 7.73 -4.40 1.24
CA ARG A 44 8.81 -5.41 1.20
C ARG A 44 8.44 -6.63 0.36
N LYS A 45 7.18 -7.10 0.45
CA LYS A 45 6.68 -8.19 -0.41
C LYS A 45 6.69 -7.79 -1.88
N LYS A 46 6.18 -6.59 -2.21
CA LYS A 46 6.18 -6.05 -3.58
C LYS A 46 7.59 -5.84 -4.14
N LYS A 47 8.55 -5.40 -3.32
CA LYS A 47 9.96 -5.22 -3.71
C LYS A 47 10.59 -6.52 -4.21
N MET A 48 10.21 -7.68 -3.68
CA MET A 48 10.77 -8.96 -4.18
C MET A 48 10.44 -9.21 -5.66
N MET A 49 9.46 -8.50 -6.22
CA MET A 49 8.98 -8.66 -7.59
C MET A 49 9.27 -7.42 -8.46
N ASN A 50 9.91 -6.37 -7.93
CA ASN A 50 10.11 -5.10 -8.64
C ASN A 50 11.43 -4.42 -8.22
N TYR A 51 12.09 -3.71 -9.13
CA TYR A 51 13.40 -3.07 -8.87
C TYR A 51 13.32 -1.78 -8.03
N LYS A 52 12.11 -1.34 -7.67
CA LYS A 52 11.89 -0.14 -6.85
C LYS A 52 12.32 -0.36 -5.40
N SER A 53 12.89 0.68 -4.80
CA SER A 53 13.11 0.75 -3.36
C SER A 53 11.78 0.78 -2.60
N ILE A 54 11.82 0.41 -1.32
CA ILE A 54 10.62 0.45 -0.45
C ILE A 54 10.06 1.88 -0.38
N ASN A 55 10.94 2.89 -0.35
CA ASN A 55 10.52 4.29 -0.28
C ASN A 55 9.79 4.71 -1.55
N GLU A 56 10.32 4.37 -2.74
CA GLU A 56 9.63 4.65 -4.00
C GLU A 56 8.25 3.98 -4.09
N ILE A 57 8.11 2.75 -3.56
CA ILE A 57 6.82 2.07 -3.50
C ILE A 57 5.83 2.81 -2.59
N LEU A 58 6.29 3.26 -1.42
CA LEU A 58 5.46 4.01 -0.48
C LEU A 58 5.08 5.39 -1.03
N ASP A 59 6.02 6.08 -1.66
CA ASP A 59 5.81 7.40 -2.29
C ASP A 59 4.82 7.29 -3.45
N ASP A 60 4.91 6.24 -4.28
CA ASP A 60 3.94 5.95 -5.33
C ASP A 60 2.53 5.77 -4.77
N TRP A 61 2.37 5.02 -3.68
CA TRP A 61 1.07 4.83 -3.04
C TRP A 61 0.52 6.12 -2.45
N ALA A 62 1.36 6.91 -1.78
CA ALA A 62 0.98 8.20 -1.22
C ALA A 62 0.54 9.17 -2.31
N ASN A 63 1.31 9.27 -3.40
CA ASN A 63 0.98 10.12 -4.54
C ASN A 63 -0.34 9.69 -5.20
N LYS A 64 -0.55 8.38 -5.42
CA LYS A 64 -1.81 7.87 -5.98
C LYS A 64 -3.00 8.14 -5.07
N ALA A 65 -2.88 7.89 -3.76
CA ALA A 65 -3.94 8.18 -2.80
C ALA A 65 -4.28 9.67 -2.79
N TYR A 66 -3.27 10.54 -2.78
CA TYR A 66 -3.46 11.99 -2.84
C TYR A 66 -4.18 12.44 -4.12
N GLN A 67 -3.76 11.95 -5.29
CA GLN A 67 -4.43 12.25 -6.55
C GLN A 67 -5.90 11.81 -6.58
N LEU A 68 -6.24 10.70 -5.93
CA LEU A 68 -7.63 10.26 -5.80
C LEU A 68 -8.44 11.21 -4.91
N THR A 69 -7.84 11.74 -3.83
CA THR A 69 -8.51 12.75 -2.99
C THR A 69 -8.66 14.12 -3.66
N MET A 70 -7.82 14.47 -4.65
CA MET A 70 -7.89 15.75 -5.36
C MET A 70 -8.84 15.75 -6.57
N LYS A 71 -9.23 14.58 -7.07
CA LYS A 71 -10.17 14.44 -8.19
C LYS A 71 -11.64 14.58 -7.78
N TYR A 72 -11.89 14.72 -6.49
CA TYR A 72 -13.20 14.94 -5.86
C TYR A 72 -13.12 16.18 -4.96
#